data_AF-A0A399PCP3-F1
#
_entry.id   AF-A0A399PCP3-F1
#
_cell.length_a   1.000
_cell.length_b   1.000
_cell.length_c   1.000
_cell.angle_alpha   90.00
_cell.angle_beta   90.00
_cell.angle_gamma   90.00
#
_symmetry.space_group_name_H-M   'P 1'
#
loop_
_entity.id
_entity.type
_entity.pdbx_description
1 polymer ?
#
loop_
_entity_poly.entity_id
_entity_poly.type
_entity_poly.pdbx_seq_one_letter_code
_entity_poly.pdbx_strand_id
1 'polypeptide(L)' 'PDSGAHLGLESLRVGTGVEGMRARLAAVGGDLEAEPVDDLFTARARIPLPGSHPIPTVPGGRP' A
#
# COMPACT_ATOMS: atom_id res chain seq x y z
N PRO A 1 14.09 6.32 -37.10
CA PRO A 1 14.75 6.40 -35.77
C PRO A 1 13.67 6.59 -34.71
N ASP A 2 13.29 5.50 -34.08
CA ASP A 2 12.28 5.45 -33.03
C ASP A 2 12.96 5.84 -31.71
N SER A 3 12.80 7.11 -31.31
CA SER A 3 13.34 7.61 -30.05
C SER A 3 12.39 7.18 -28.94
N GLY A 4 12.56 5.94 -28.48
CA GLY A 4 11.99 5.44 -27.24
C GLY A 4 12.42 6.36 -26.10
N ALA A 5 11.56 7.32 -25.76
CA ALA A 5 11.74 8.21 -24.65
C ALA A 5 11.80 7.35 -23.39
N HIS A 6 13.03 7.18 -22.91
CA HIS A 6 13.39 6.75 -21.57
C HIS A 6 12.46 7.49 -20.61
N LEU A 7 11.40 6.81 -20.16
CA LEU A 7 10.41 7.40 -19.27
C LEU A 7 11.19 7.83 -18.02
N GLY A 8 11.24 9.14 -17.78
CA GLY A 8 12.00 9.75 -16.69
C GLY A 8 11.43 9.41 -15.32
N LEU A 9 11.56 8.14 -14.92
CA LEU A 9 11.19 7.60 -13.61
C LEU A 9 12.04 8.21 -12.48
N GLU A 10 13.15 8.84 -12.84
CA GLU A 10 14.08 9.56 -11.96
C GLU A 10 13.58 10.93 -11.47
N SER A 11 12.42 11.40 -11.95
CA SER A 11 11.79 12.65 -11.49
C SER A 11 10.55 12.45 -10.57
N LEU A 12 10.24 11.21 -10.18
CA LEU A 12 9.26 10.90 -9.12
C LEU A 12 9.87 11.19 -7.74
N ARG A 13 10.16 12.47 -7.53
CA ARG A 13 10.72 13.04 -6.31
C ARG A 13 9.75 12.79 -5.14
N VAL A 14 10.36 12.35 -4.06
CA VAL A 14 9.84 12.23 -2.69
C VAL A 14 8.71 13.22 -2.36
N GLY A 15 7.51 12.67 -2.13
CA GLY A 15 6.60 13.09 -1.05
C GLY A 15 5.38 13.97 -1.37
N THR A 16 4.26 13.36 -1.79
CA THR A 16 2.89 13.75 -1.34
C THR A 16 1.89 12.58 -1.41
N GLY A 17 2.04 11.66 -2.36
CA GLY A 17 1.12 10.53 -2.57
C GLY A 17 1.20 9.46 -1.48
N VAL A 18 2.16 8.54 -1.58
CA VAL A 18 2.29 7.37 -0.69
C VAL A 18 2.53 7.78 0.76
N GLU A 19 3.44 8.72 1.01
CA GLU A 19 3.71 9.20 2.37
C GLU A 19 2.47 9.87 2.99
N GLY A 20 1.71 10.64 2.21
CA GLY A 20 0.44 11.21 2.66
C GLY A 20 -0.61 10.13 2.97
N MET A 21 -0.67 9.09 2.14
CA MET A 21 -1.54 7.92 2.39
C MET A 21 -1.13 7.16 3.66
N ARG A 22 0.17 6.92 3.87
CA ARG A 22 0.69 6.31 5.10
C ARG A 22 0.29 7.12 6.33
N ALA A 23 0.49 8.44 6.30
CA ALA A 23 0.15 9.30 7.43
C ALA A 23 -1.36 9.26 7.77
N ARG A 24 -2.23 9.30 6.75
CA ARG A 24 -3.69 9.20 6.94
C ARG A 24 -4.12 7.85 7.51
N LEU A 25 -3.50 6.77 7.05
CA LEU A 25 -3.81 5.42 7.53
C LEU A 25 -3.33 5.20 8.96
N ALA A 26 -2.13 5.68 9.29
CA ALA A 26 -1.60 5.65 10.65
C ALA A 26 -2.53 6.39 11.63
N ALA A 27 -3.12 7.52 11.21
CA ALA A 27 -4.05 8.29 12.05
C ALA A 27 -5.34 7.51 12.41
N VAL A 28 -5.70 6.48 11.65
CA VAL A 28 -6.86 5.60 11.93
C VAL A 28 -6.45 4.21 12.44
N GLY A 29 -5.18 4.02 12.81
CA GLY A 29 -4.65 2.73 13.27
C GLY A 29 -4.51 1.68 12.15
N GLY A 30 -4.51 2.14 10.89
CA GLY A 30 -4.27 1.31 9.72
C GLY A 30 -2.83 1.36 9.22
N ASP A 31 -2.54 0.57 8.19
CA ASP A 31 -1.23 0.50 7.55
C ASP A 31 -1.34 0.45 6.01
N LEU A 32 -0.22 0.71 5.34
CA LEU A 32 -0.12 0.75 3.87
C LEU A 32 1.12 -0.01 3.40
N GLU A 33 0.91 -0.98 2.52
CA GLU A 33 1.93 -1.59 1.67
C GLU A 33 1.81 -0.95 0.29
N ALA A 34 2.91 -0.49 -0.30
CA ALA A 34 2.91 0.12 -1.63
C ALA A 34 4.22 -0.24 -2.33
N GLU A 35 4.11 -0.87 -3.48
CA GLU A 35 5.25 -1.41 -4.23
C GLU A 35 4.93 -1.45 -5.74
N PRO A 36 5.93 -1.21 -6.60
CA PRO A 36 5.84 -1.53 -8.01
C PRO A 36 5.96 -3.06 -8.20
N VAL A 37 5.01 -3.68 -8.89
CA VAL A 37 4.96 -5.10 -9.23
C VAL A 37 4.65 -5.23 -10.71
N ASP A 38 5.50 -5.94 -11.48
CA ASP A 38 5.32 -6.17 -12.92
C ASP A 38 4.98 -4.90 -13.71
N ASP A 39 5.78 -3.85 -13.51
CA ASP A 39 5.62 -2.50 -14.11
C ASP A 39 4.30 -1.79 -13.73
N LEU A 40 3.51 -2.33 -12.80
CA LEU A 40 2.29 -1.74 -12.25
C LEU A 40 2.49 -1.27 -10.81
N PHE A 41 2.01 -0.08 -10.49
CA PHE A 41 1.99 0.40 -9.12
C PHE A 41 0.84 -0.25 -8.34
N THR A 42 1.18 -1.02 -7.31
CA THR A 42 0.20 -1.67 -6.42
C THR A 42 0.26 -1.06 -5.02
N ALA A 43 -0.90 -0.83 -4.43
CA ALA A 43 -1.01 -0.40 -3.04
C ALA A 43 -2.11 -1.18 -2.32
N ARG A 44 -1.80 -1.63 -1.11
CA ARG A 44 -2.70 -2.35 -0.22
C ARG A 44 -2.80 -1.62 1.11
N ALA A 45 -4.00 -1.12 1.42
CA ALA A 45 -4.31 -0.53 2.70
C ALA A 45 -4.99 -1.55 3.62
N ARG A 46 -4.66 -1.51 4.90
CA ARG A 46 -5.38 -2.23 5.96
C ARG A 46 -5.96 -1.20 6.93
N ILE A 47 -7.26 -1.25 7.14
CA ILE A 47 -8.00 -0.30 7.97
C ILE A 47 -8.79 -1.10 9.01
N PRO A 48 -8.61 -0.86 10.32
CA PRO A 48 -9.40 -1.51 11.34
C PRO A 48 -10.87 -1.08 11.21
N LEU A 49 -11.78 -2.05 11.26
CA LEU A 49 -13.21 -1.74 11.28
C LEU A 49 -13.64 -1.41 12.72
N PRO A 50 -14.46 -0.39 12.94
CA PRO A 50 -14.97 -0.09 14.28
C PRO A 50 -15.78 -1.28 14.81
N GLY A 51 -15.42 -1.77 16.00
CA GLY A 51 -16.08 -2.91 16.64
C GLY A 51 -15.68 -4.29 16.10
N SER A 52 -14.71 -4.39 15.17
CA SER A 52 -14.15 -5.69 14.81
C SER A 52 -13.31 -6.22 15.97
N HIS A 53 -13.85 -7.23 16.65
CA HIS A 53 -13.04 -8.03 17.55
C HIS A 53 -12.20 -8.97 16.67
N PRO A 54 -10.91 -9.15 16.95
CA PRO A 54 -10.14 -10.19 16.27
C PRO A 54 -10.89 -11.51 16.45
N ILE A 55 -11.16 -12.20 15.34
CA ILE A 55 -11.73 -13.54 15.41
C ILE A 55 -10.73 -14.35 16.25
N PRO A 56 -11.14 -14.90 17.40
CA PRO A 56 -10.24 -15.72 18.19
C PRO A 56 -9.68 -16.81 17.27
N THR A 57 -8.36 -16.88 17.19
CA THR A 57 -7.67 -17.92 16.42
C THR A 57 -8.19 -19.26 16.88
N VAL A 58 -8.98 -19.91 16.03
CA VAL A 58 -9.52 -21.25 16.32
C VAL A 58 -8.33 -22.19 16.50
N PRO A 59 -8.11 -22.75 17.70
CA PRO A 59 -7.05 -23.73 17.89
C PRO A 59 -7.44 -24.98 17.09
N GLY A 60 -6.74 -25.23 15.98
CA GLY A 60 -6.88 -26.46 15.19
C GLY A 60 -7.70 -26.40 13.90
N GLY A 61 -8.13 -25.22 13.43
CA GLY A 61 -8.78 -25.09 12.13
C GLY A 61 -7.76 -25.05 10.99
N ARG A 62 -7.60 -26.15 10.24
CA ARG A 62 -6.89 -26.15 8.95
C ARG A 62 -7.78 -25.47 7.90
N PRO A 63 -7.24 -24.66 6.96
CA PRO A 63 -8.02 -24.10 5.85
C PRO A 63 -8.70 -25.19 5.02
#